data_AF-A0A7X8VTW6-F1
#
_entry.id   AF-A0A7X8VTW6-F1
#
_cell.length_a   1.000
_cell.length_b   1.000
_cell.length_c   1.000
_cell.angle_alpha   90.00
_cell.angle_beta   90.00
_cell.angle_gamma   90.00
#
_symmetry.space_group_name_H-M   'P 1'
#
loop_
_entity.id
_entity.type
_entity.pdbx_description
1 polymer ?
#
loop_
_entity_poly.entity_id
_entity_poly.type
_entity_poly.pdbx_seq_one_letter_code
_entity_poly.pdbx_strand_id
1 'polypeptide(L)'
;MKKLTKIRLINWHYFANETIYIKNNTLITGQNATGKSTIVDAIAFVITAGDQIFNLAANEKSKRDLRGYVKCKLGIDNQEYLRDGDVTGHVALEFFDEVKEKYFTIGTVIDAFGEVMAPKYLFYELEGPISESLFVDDESRIRTTMLFKKAKLADKIYPTRREAKL
;
A
#
# COMPACT_ATOMS: atom_id res chain seq x y z
N MET A 1 5.29 23.15 -4.57
CA MET A 1 5.82 21.78 -4.67
C MET A 1 4.81 20.82 -4.05
N LYS A 2 4.87 19.50 -4.33
CA LYS A 2 4.01 18.51 -3.64
C LYS A 2 4.80 17.89 -2.49
N LYS A 3 4.30 17.99 -1.26
CA LYS A 3 4.95 17.46 -0.06
C LYS A 3 4.22 16.22 0.43
N LEU A 4 4.90 15.09 0.54
CA LEU A 4 4.34 13.90 1.20
C LEU A 4 4.14 14.21 2.69
N THR A 5 2.92 14.03 3.20
CA THR A 5 2.56 14.34 4.59
C THR A 5 2.16 13.12 5.40
N LYS A 6 1.58 12.09 4.77
CA LYS A 6 1.24 10.82 5.42
C LYS A 6 1.44 9.62 4.50
N ILE A 7 1.77 8.49 5.10
CA ILE A 7 1.77 7.17 4.47
C ILE A 7 0.86 6.27 5.30
N ARG A 8 -0.21 5.73 4.69
CA ARG A 8 -1.05 4.70 5.29
C ARG A 8 -0.59 3.34 4.80
N LEU A 9 -0.35 2.42 5.72
CA LEU A 9 0.02 1.03 5.45
C LEU A 9 -0.94 0.09 6.19
N ILE A 10 -1.73 -0.66 5.44
CA ILE A 10 -2.59 -1.72 5.98
C ILE A 10 -2.21 -3.02 5.31
N ASN A 11 -1.91 -4.03 6.13
CA ASN A 11 -1.42 -5.33 5.70
C ASN A 11 -0.28 -5.20 4.67
N TRP A 12 0.76 -4.45 5.01
CA TRP A 12 1.95 -4.28 4.17
C TRP A 12 3.20 -4.75 4.92
N HIS A 13 3.71 -5.92 4.55
CA HIS A 13 4.77 -6.62 5.27
C HIS A 13 4.44 -6.70 6.78
N TYR A 14 5.32 -6.24 7.67
CA TYR A 14 5.08 -6.26 9.11
C TYR A 14 4.08 -5.18 9.58
N PHE A 15 3.69 -4.23 8.72
CA PHE A 15 2.70 -3.20 9.07
C PHE A 15 1.29 -3.78 8.95
N ALA A 16 0.64 -4.04 10.08
CA ALA A 16 -0.75 -4.49 10.09
C ALA A 16 -1.72 -3.35 9.77
N ASN A 17 -1.57 -2.22 10.46
CA ASN A 17 -2.48 -1.09 10.33
C ASN A 17 -1.82 0.18 10.91
N GLU A 18 -1.01 0.86 10.11
CA GLU A 18 -0.20 1.99 10.58
C GLU A 18 -0.36 3.25 9.71
N THR A 19 -0.15 4.41 10.34
CA THR A 19 -0.02 5.70 9.65
C THR A 19 1.32 6.33 10.04
N ILE A 20 2.15 6.60 9.04
CA ILE A 20 3.43 7.29 9.22
C ILE A 20 3.24 8.75 8.81
N TYR A 21 3.50 9.66 9.73
CA TYR A 21 3.47 11.10 9.48
C TYR A 21 4.84 11.55 8.98
N ILE A 22 4.85 12.25 7.83
CA ILE A 22 6.06 12.76 7.19
C ILE A 22 6.08 14.28 7.36
N LYS A 23 7.20 14.79 7.88
CA LYS A 23 7.43 16.23 8.02
C LYS A 23 8.78 16.59 7.44
N ASN A 24 8.78 17.33 6.34
CA ASN A 24 10.00 17.77 5.65
C ASN A 24 10.96 16.58 5.43
N ASN A 25 12.14 16.61 6.05
CA ASN A 25 13.12 15.54 6.02
C ASN A 25 12.81 14.52 7.11
N THR A 26 12.72 13.24 6.73
CA THR A 26 12.42 12.14 7.66
C THR A 26 13.53 11.09 7.61
N LEU A 27 14.04 10.69 8.77
CA LEU A 27 15.01 9.60 8.92
C LEU A 27 14.28 8.31 9.33
N ILE A 28 14.38 7.26 8.52
CA ILE A 28 13.87 5.93 8.85
C ILE A 28 15.03 5.08 9.37
N THR A 29 15.05 4.79 10.67
CA THR A 29 16.11 4.04 11.36
C THR A 29 15.55 2.82 12.11
N GLY A 30 16.42 1.89 12.50
CA GLY A 30 16.08 0.63 13.15
C GLY A 30 16.97 -0.53 12.72
N GLN A 31 16.89 -1.67 13.40
CA GLN A 31 17.69 -2.86 13.08
C GLN A 31 17.39 -3.41 11.67
N ASN A 32 18.30 -4.21 11.12
CA ASN A 32 18.06 -4.86 9.83
C ASN A 32 16.82 -5.77 9.90
N ALA A 33 16.17 -5.98 8.75
CA ALA A 33 14.95 -6.78 8.61
C ALA A 33 13.68 -6.28 9.35
N THR A 34 13.70 -5.10 9.96
CA THR A 34 12.52 -4.54 10.66
C THR A 34 11.46 -3.89 9.75
N GLY A 35 11.62 -3.94 8.42
CA GLY A 35 10.65 -3.37 7.46
C GLY A 35 10.94 -1.94 6.98
N LYS A 36 12.11 -1.37 7.25
CA LYS A 36 12.46 -0.01 6.76
C LYS A 36 12.41 0.10 5.24
N SER A 37 13.04 -0.84 4.53
CA SER A 37 13.03 -0.87 3.07
C SER A 37 11.63 -1.10 2.51
N THR A 38 10.74 -1.76 3.26
CA THR A 38 9.37 -2.03 2.79
C THR A 38 8.51 -0.78 2.81
N ILE A 39 8.78 0.21 3.67
CA ILE A 39 8.14 1.54 3.60
C ILE A 39 8.51 2.21 2.27
N VAL A 40 9.80 2.18 1.90
CA VAL A 40 10.28 2.75 0.64
C VAL A 40 9.66 2.03 -0.56
N ASP A 41 9.55 0.70 -0.49
CA ASP A 41 8.86 -0.09 -1.50
C ASP A 41 7.37 0.25 -1.62
N ALA A 42 6.67 0.51 -0.50
CA ALA A 42 5.28 0.95 -0.54
C ALA A 42 5.12 2.29 -1.27
N ILE A 43 5.98 3.27 -0.95
CA ILE A 43 5.97 4.58 -1.59
C ILE A 43 6.23 4.44 -3.09
N ALA A 44 7.29 3.76 -3.47
CA ALA A 44 7.66 3.60 -4.87
C ALA A 44 6.63 2.75 -5.64
N PHE A 45 5.99 1.75 -5.02
CA PHE A 45 4.93 0.98 -5.65
C PHE A 45 3.74 1.86 -6.04
N VAL A 46 3.32 2.79 -5.17
CA VAL A 46 2.22 3.72 -5.47
C VAL A 46 2.65 4.75 -6.52
N ILE A 47 3.80 5.41 -6.34
CA ILE A 47 4.28 6.46 -7.26
C ILE A 47 4.52 5.94 -8.67
N THR A 48 4.97 4.68 -8.81
CA THR A 48 5.25 4.07 -10.12
C THR A 48 4.06 3.32 -10.72
N ALA A 49 2.88 3.39 -10.10
CA ALA A 49 1.71 2.59 -10.47
C ALA A 49 2.05 1.10 -10.61
N GLY A 50 2.87 0.60 -9.69
CA GLY A 50 3.30 -0.80 -9.59
C GLY A 50 4.43 -1.22 -10.52
N ASP A 51 5.07 -0.31 -11.26
CA ASP A 51 6.20 -0.62 -12.16
C ASP A 51 7.53 -0.88 -11.43
N GLN A 52 7.56 -0.61 -10.13
CA GLN A 52 8.73 -0.84 -9.31
C GLN A 52 9.17 -2.32 -9.31
N ILE A 53 10.49 -2.53 -9.38
CA ILE A 53 11.16 -3.76 -8.97
C ILE A 53 11.37 -3.69 -7.44
N PHE A 54 10.72 -4.60 -6.70
CA PHE A 54 10.89 -4.68 -5.26
C PHE A 54 12.36 -4.93 -4.90
N ASN A 55 12.88 -4.19 -3.92
CA ASN A 55 14.29 -4.27 -3.51
C ASN A 55 14.66 -5.73 -3.20
N LEU A 56 15.85 -6.24 -3.53
CA LEU A 56 16.20 -7.66 -3.27
C LEU A 56 16.80 -7.92 -1.86
N ALA A 57 17.29 -6.88 -1.17
CA ALA A 57 18.08 -6.99 0.08
C ALA A 57 17.29 -7.24 1.40
N ALA A 58 15.98 -7.10 1.45
CA ALA A 58 15.14 -7.43 2.61
C ALA A 58 14.70 -8.91 2.68
N ASN A 59 15.08 -9.77 1.71
CA ASN A 59 14.89 -11.23 1.75
C ASN A 59 15.61 -11.89 0.55
N GLU A 60 16.83 -12.40 0.77
CA GLU A 60 17.68 -12.97 -0.30
C GLU A 60 17.21 -14.33 -0.82
N LYS A 61 16.32 -15.03 -0.09
CA LYS A 61 15.92 -16.42 -0.39
C LYS A 61 14.54 -16.58 -1.04
N SER A 62 13.72 -15.53 -1.14
CA SER A 62 12.36 -15.62 -1.70
C SER A 62 12.17 -14.61 -2.83
N LYS A 63 11.73 -15.06 -4.01
CA LYS A 63 11.21 -14.16 -5.05
C LYS A 63 10.11 -13.29 -4.43
N ARG A 64 10.37 -12.00 -4.20
CA ARG A 64 9.37 -11.09 -3.66
C ARG A 64 8.36 -10.77 -4.72
N ASP A 65 7.12 -11.09 -4.42
CA ASP A 65 5.96 -10.71 -5.21
C ASP A 65 5.03 -9.86 -4.34
N LEU A 66 4.05 -9.22 -4.98
CA LEU A 66 3.08 -8.36 -4.31
C LEU A 66 2.30 -9.12 -3.22
N ARG A 67 2.07 -10.43 -3.41
CA ARG A 67 1.47 -11.34 -2.43
C ARG A 67 2.32 -11.43 -1.16
N GLY A 68 3.63 -11.61 -1.30
CA GLY A 68 4.56 -11.67 -0.17
C GLY A 68 4.62 -10.39 0.65
N TYR A 69 4.41 -9.22 0.05
CA TYR A 69 4.23 -7.98 0.82
C TYR A 69 2.89 -8.00 1.57
N VAL A 70 1.78 -8.29 0.90
CA VAL A 70 0.45 -8.23 1.54
C VAL A 70 0.26 -9.28 2.63
N LYS A 71 0.64 -10.53 2.36
CA LYS A 71 0.55 -11.65 3.33
C LYS A 71 1.75 -11.70 4.30
N CYS A 72 2.78 -10.89 4.09
CA CYS A 72 4.03 -10.87 4.84
C CYS A 72 4.75 -12.24 4.84
N LYS A 73 5.50 -12.50 3.77
CA LYS A 73 6.28 -13.73 3.60
C LYS A 73 7.42 -13.80 4.63
N LEU A 74 7.45 -14.86 5.43
CA LEU A 74 8.38 -15.03 6.56
C LEU A 74 9.65 -15.80 6.17
N GLY A 75 9.60 -16.65 5.15
CA GLY A 75 10.76 -17.43 4.69
C GLY A 75 11.16 -18.57 5.65
N ILE A 76 10.21 -19.08 6.44
CA ILE A 76 10.38 -20.21 7.37
C ILE A 76 9.49 -21.39 6.95
N ASP A 77 9.96 -22.62 7.16
CA ASP A 77 9.34 -23.83 6.60
C ASP A 77 7.95 -24.16 7.17
N ASN A 78 7.69 -23.82 8.44
CA ASN A 78 6.43 -24.16 9.12
C ASN A 78 5.32 -23.13 8.91
N GLN A 79 5.64 -21.93 8.43
CA GLN A 79 4.67 -20.86 8.19
C GLN A 79 5.21 -19.94 7.09
N GLU A 80 4.69 -20.08 5.87
CA GLU A 80 5.18 -19.30 4.73
C GLU A 80 4.84 -17.80 4.86
N TYR A 81 3.67 -17.48 5.42
CA TYR A 81 3.13 -16.12 5.53
C TYR A 81 2.67 -15.81 6.96
N LEU A 82 2.85 -14.57 7.41
CA LEU A 82 2.32 -14.11 8.70
C LEU A 82 0.78 -14.02 8.69
N ARG A 83 0.20 -13.69 7.52
CA ARG A 83 -1.25 -13.56 7.34
C ARG A 83 -1.76 -14.67 6.44
N ASP A 84 -2.64 -15.50 6.98
CA ASP A 84 -3.27 -16.61 6.27
C ASP A 84 -4.57 -16.20 5.56
N GLY A 85 -4.99 -17.02 4.59
CA GLY A 85 -6.25 -16.83 3.87
C GLY A 85 -6.27 -15.63 2.92
N ASP A 86 -7.47 -15.08 2.73
CA ASP A 86 -7.74 -13.95 1.86
C ASP A 86 -7.40 -12.64 2.56
N VAL A 87 -6.37 -11.95 2.07
CA VAL A 87 -5.87 -10.72 2.69
C VAL A 87 -5.97 -9.56 1.71
N THR A 88 -6.56 -8.46 2.17
CA THR A 88 -6.51 -7.17 1.48
C THR A 88 -5.51 -6.24 2.15
N GLY A 89 -4.63 -5.64 1.35
CA GLY A 89 -3.73 -4.57 1.76
C GLY A 89 -4.10 -3.23 1.15
N HIS A 90 -3.75 -2.15 1.85
CA HIS A 90 -3.83 -0.78 1.36
C HIS A 90 -2.49 -0.08 1.54
N VAL A 91 -2.10 0.69 0.52
CA VAL A 91 -1.04 1.69 0.63
C VAL A 91 -1.58 3.01 0.12
N ALA A 92 -1.53 4.06 0.92
CA ALA A 92 -1.97 5.40 0.53
C ALA A 92 -0.94 6.45 0.90
N LEU A 93 -0.77 7.44 0.03
CA LEU A 93 0.16 8.55 0.17
C LEU A 93 -0.64 9.85 0.12
N GLU A 94 -0.63 10.60 1.22
CA GLU A 94 -1.21 11.94 1.29
C GLU A 94 -0.14 12.96 0.93
N PHE A 95 -0.48 13.88 0.04
CA PHE A 95 0.36 14.99 -0.36
C PHE A 95 -0.34 16.32 -0.10
N PHE A 96 0.43 17.31 0.35
CA PHE A 96 0.02 18.71 0.34
C PHE A 96 0.59 19.39 -0.91
N ASP A 97 -0.29 19.96 -1.74
CA ASP A 97 0.06 20.81 -2.88
C ASP A 97 0.17 22.26 -2.42
N GLU A 98 1.40 22.76 -2.33
CA GLU A 98 1.64 24.14 -1.88
C GLU A 98 1.15 25.20 -2.86
N VAL A 99 0.99 24.87 -4.15
CA VAL A 99 0.50 25.84 -5.14
C VAL A 99 -1.01 25.99 -5.04
N LYS A 100 -1.70 24.88 -4.81
CA LYS A 100 -3.17 24.85 -4.67
C LYS A 100 -3.66 25.02 -3.24
N GLU A 101 -2.75 24.98 -2.27
CA GLU A 101 -3.03 24.94 -0.82
C GLU A 101 -4.04 23.85 -0.44
N LYS A 102 -3.92 22.68 -1.08
CA LYS A 102 -4.87 21.57 -0.93
C LYS A 102 -4.16 20.24 -0.74
N TYR A 103 -4.81 19.36 0.01
CA TYR A 103 -4.39 17.96 0.10
C TYR A 103 -4.94 17.15 -1.07
N PHE A 104 -4.17 16.16 -1.49
CA PHE A 104 -4.64 15.08 -2.35
C PHE A 104 -4.01 13.75 -1.90
N THR A 105 -4.68 12.66 -2.20
CA THR A 105 -4.25 11.31 -1.84
C THR A 105 -4.18 10.45 -3.08
N ILE A 106 -3.11 9.68 -3.21
CA ILE A 106 -3.01 8.59 -4.17
C ILE A 106 -2.78 7.28 -3.42
N GLY A 107 -3.31 6.18 -3.93
CA GLY A 107 -3.13 4.91 -3.25
C GLY A 107 -3.48 3.71 -4.09
N THR A 108 -3.36 2.54 -3.47
CA THR A 108 -3.68 1.26 -4.06
C THR A 108 -4.38 0.36 -3.05
N VAL A 109 -5.30 -0.44 -3.58
CA VAL A 109 -5.94 -1.55 -2.86
C VAL A 109 -5.48 -2.83 -3.52
N ILE A 110 -5.04 -3.81 -2.73
CA ILE A 110 -4.45 -5.06 -3.21
C ILE A 110 -5.12 -6.24 -2.53
N ASP A 111 -5.75 -7.12 -3.30
CA ASP A 111 -6.37 -8.36 -2.83
C ASP A 111 -5.46 -9.55 -3.16
N ALA A 112 -4.88 -10.16 -2.12
CA ALA A 112 -4.10 -11.39 -2.20
C ALA A 112 -4.96 -12.59 -1.76
N PHE A 113 -5.90 -12.97 -2.63
CA PHE A 113 -6.88 -14.03 -2.35
C PHE A 113 -6.47 -15.38 -2.91
N GLY A 114 -6.89 -16.46 -2.23
CA GLY A 114 -6.42 -17.82 -2.46
C GLY A 114 -4.90 -17.95 -2.33
N GLU A 115 -4.35 -19.10 -2.70
CA GLU A 115 -2.90 -19.33 -2.65
C GLU A 115 -2.21 -19.17 -4.02
N VAL A 116 -2.92 -19.47 -5.11
CA VAL A 116 -2.31 -19.55 -6.46
C VAL A 116 -2.65 -18.34 -7.34
N MET A 117 -3.74 -17.62 -7.06
CA MET A 117 -4.19 -16.53 -7.93
C MET A 117 -3.22 -15.36 -7.87
N ALA A 118 -3.00 -14.68 -9.00
CA ALA A 118 -2.26 -13.42 -8.98
C ALA A 118 -3.01 -12.38 -8.14
N PRO A 119 -2.33 -11.58 -7.30
CA PRO A 119 -2.99 -10.51 -6.56
C PRO A 119 -3.71 -9.55 -7.50
N LYS A 120 -4.96 -9.21 -7.16
CA LYS A 120 -5.71 -8.16 -7.85
C LYS A 120 -5.39 -6.84 -7.19
N TYR A 121 -5.34 -5.77 -7.98
CA TYR A 121 -5.14 -4.43 -7.43
C TYR A 121 -5.83 -3.38 -8.27
N LEU A 122 -6.00 -2.20 -7.67
CA LEU A 122 -6.36 -0.96 -8.35
C LEU A 122 -5.53 0.18 -7.77
N PHE A 123 -5.42 1.27 -8.52
CA PHE A 123 -4.93 2.55 -8.01
C PHE A 123 -6.07 3.56 -7.95
N TYR A 124 -5.90 4.61 -7.16
CA TYR A 124 -6.91 5.66 -7.06
C TYR A 124 -6.28 7.03 -6.78
N GLU A 125 -7.04 8.07 -7.12
CA GLU A 125 -6.80 9.47 -6.78
C GLU A 125 -8.00 10.01 -5.99
N LEU A 126 -7.70 10.85 -5.00
CA LEU A 126 -8.67 11.59 -4.20
C LEU A 126 -8.17 13.03 -4.01
N GLU A 127 -9.01 14.01 -4.31
CA GLU A 127 -8.86 15.42 -3.93
C GLU A 127 -9.23 15.60 -2.46
N GLY A 128 -8.31 15.22 -1.58
CA GLY A 128 -8.49 15.40 -0.15
C GLY A 128 -7.44 14.69 0.69
N PRO A 129 -7.47 14.94 2.01
CA PRO A 129 -6.63 14.23 2.95
C PRO A 129 -7.05 12.76 3.08
N ILE A 130 -6.16 11.94 3.62
CA ILE A 130 -6.47 10.58 4.01
C ILE A 130 -7.53 10.60 5.12
N SER A 131 -8.55 9.76 4.98
CA SER A 131 -9.59 9.48 5.98
C SER A 131 -9.78 7.97 6.14
N GLU A 132 -10.16 7.52 7.34
CA GLU A 132 -10.31 6.08 7.63
C GLU A 132 -11.38 5.40 6.78
N SER A 133 -12.42 6.14 6.35
CA SER A 133 -13.48 5.62 5.48
C SER A 133 -12.97 5.04 4.16
N LEU A 134 -11.80 5.49 3.68
CA LEU A 134 -11.15 4.92 2.49
C LEU A 134 -10.76 3.45 2.68
N PHE A 135 -10.43 3.05 3.90
CA PHE A 135 -9.79 1.77 4.17
C PHE A 135 -10.72 0.77 4.81
N VAL A 136 -11.61 1.22 5.68
CA VAL A 136 -12.54 0.38 6.42
C VAL A 136 -13.99 0.78 6.13
N ASP A 137 -14.89 -0.20 6.17
CA ASP A 137 -16.33 0.03 6.11
C ASP A 137 -16.94 0.25 7.50
N ASP A 138 -18.25 0.47 7.55
CA ASP A 138 -18.97 0.78 8.79
C ASP A 138 -19.00 -0.41 9.77
N GLU A 139 -18.68 -1.61 9.29
CA GLU A 139 -18.51 -2.83 10.10
C GLU A 139 -17.04 -3.06 10.48
N SER A 140 -16.17 -2.07 10.30
CA SER A 140 -14.71 -2.14 10.54
C SER A 140 -13.98 -3.19 9.69
N ARG A 141 -14.56 -3.60 8.55
CA ARG A 141 -13.91 -4.53 7.63
C ARG A 141 -13.03 -3.76 6.65
N ILE A 142 -11.84 -4.27 6.39
CA ILE A 142 -10.95 -3.71 5.37
C ILE A 142 -11.62 -3.83 4.00
N ARG A 143 -11.69 -2.71 3.27
CA ARG A 143 -12.31 -2.64 1.95
C ARG A 143 -11.45 -3.37 0.93
N THR A 144 -11.96 -4.46 0.38
CA THR A 144 -11.39 -5.14 -0.80
C THR A 144 -11.41 -4.23 -2.03
N THR A 145 -10.74 -4.62 -3.13
CA THR A 145 -10.83 -3.87 -4.39
C THR A 145 -12.29 -3.70 -4.87
N MET A 146 -13.13 -4.71 -4.63
CA MET A 146 -14.55 -4.68 -4.97
C MET A 146 -15.32 -3.69 -4.09
N LEU A 147 -15.14 -3.75 -2.76
CA LEU A 147 -15.84 -2.88 -1.82
C LEU A 147 -15.40 -1.42 -1.96
N PHE A 148 -14.11 -1.18 -2.23
CA PHE A 148 -13.57 0.16 -2.48
C PHE A 148 -14.23 0.81 -3.71
N LYS A 149 -14.34 0.06 -4.82
CA LYS A 149 -15.05 0.52 -6.03
C LYS A 149 -16.52 0.85 -5.75
N LYS A 150 -17.21 -0.01 -4.99
CA LYS A 150 -18.63 0.18 -4.65
C LYS A 150 -18.85 1.42 -3.79
N ALA A 151 -17.90 1.74 -2.91
CA ALA A 151 -18.01 2.86 -1.97
C ALA A 151 -17.92 4.24 -2.66
N LYS A 152 -17.35 4.33 -3.87
CA LYS A 152 -17.21 5.58 -4.64
C LYS A 152 -16.57 6.73 -3.82
N LEU A 153 -15.57 6.39 -3.02
CA LEU A 153 -14.88 7.34 -2.13
C LEU A 153 -13.72 8.08 -2.78
N ALA A 154 -13.26 7.62 -3.95
CA ALA A 154 -12.17 8.22 -4.70
C ALA A 154 -12.73 8.92 -5.95
N ASP A 155 -12.11 10.04 -6.35
CA ASP A 155 -12.50 10.80 -7.54
C ASP A 155 -12.17 10.03 -8.83
N LYS A 156 -11.07 9.28 -8.82
CA LYS A 156 -10.68 8.39 -9.92
C LYS A 156 -10.18 7.06 -9.41
N ILE A 157 -10.46 6.03 -10.20
CA ILE A 157 -10.00 4.66 -9.97
C ILE A 157 -9.39 4.15 -11.27
N TYR A 158 -8.22 3.54 -11.14
CA TYR A 158 -7.46 2.93 -12.22
C TYR A 158 -7.33 1.42 -11.97
N PRO A 159 -8.17 0.59 -12.61
CA PRO A 159 -8.13 -0.86 -12.49
C PRO A 159 -6.82 -1.51 -12.93
N THR A 160 -6.03 -0.84 -13.76
CA THR A 160 -4.78 -1.39 -14.31
C THR A 160 -3.62 -0.41 -14.19
N ARG A 161 -2.38 -0.94 -14.23
CA ARG A 161 -1.16 -0.12 -14.24
C ARG A 161 -1.11 0.81 -15.45
N ARG A 162 -1.59 0.32 -16.60
CA ARG A 162 -1.59 1.09 -17.84
C ARG A 162 -2.45 2.34 -17.69
N GLU A 163 -3.63 2.20 -17.10
CA GLU A 163 -4.54 3.32 -16.87
C GLU A 163 -4.00 4.30 -15.84
N ALA A 164 -3.33 3.82 -14.79
CA ALA A 164 -2.76 4.66 -13.74
C ALA A 164 -1.52 5.47 -14.16
N LYS A 165 -0.91 5.15 -15.32
CA LYS A 165 0.27 5.85 -15.85
C LYS A 165 -0.08 6.93 -16.89
N LEU A 166 -1.31 6.94 -17.39
CA LEU A 166 -1.80 7.86 -18.43
C LEU A 166 -2.37 9.14 -17.80
#